data_AF-A0A6N9RAY5-F1
#
_entry.id   AF-A0A6N9RAY5-F1
#
_cell.length_a   1.000
_cell.length_b   1.000
_cell.length_c   1.000
_cell.angle_alpha   90.00
_cell.angle_beta   90.00
_cell.angle_gamma   90.00
#
_symmetry.space_group_name_H-M   'P 1'
#
loop_
_entity.id
_entity.type
_entity.pdbx_description
1 polymer ?
#
loop_
_entity_poly.entity_id
_entity_poly.type
_entity_poly.pdbx_seq_one_letter_code
_entity_poly.pdbx_strand_id
1 'polypeptide(L)'
;MLYQLYESQRTLMEPFVDFAQAAAKLYSSPLSPLGKSPMAQRVSAGYSLMYRLGKDYEKPSFDIHQVEVDKKGVSLAIHERIEVDKPFCELRRFKRFTDDSATLTQLKDQPAVLVVAPLSGHYSTLLRDTVKTMLKDHKVYITDWKNARNVPLSEGAFHLDDYVNYVQEFIRHLQGKYGNCHVISVCQPTVPVFAAISLMASRGEKTPLSMIMMGGPIDARLSPTSVNNLATTKPFEWFENNVIYRVPANFAGKGRRVYPGFMQHTGFVAMNPDRHATSHYDYFKNLIKGDDASTEAHRKFYDEYNAVLDMDADYYLETIKTVFQDFKLVNGTWDVMSAEGVLERVKPGDIKTTAVMTVEGELDDISGSGQTRAALDMCSGVATGQKIHLEAEGAGHYGIFSGRRWRDVVYPAVKTFILQHNKPLEQIEKAPAATKKAARPLKPAMLKTPAALEMPSTPVAAEAVKLAGKRLAKTTRAGLKSTVAAGEAVAKELSDTADKPVVGKPLLVAVKNTAVKPEPVADVIATATTQPVSTPVATIATTPAPVAGAEAASDTPVPPEKSAA
;
A
#
# COMPACT_ATOMS: atom_id res chain seq x y z
N MET A 1 -6.31 -19.07 -17.94
CA MET A 1 -5.22 -19.12 -18.92
C MET A 1 -4.36 -17.85 -18.98
N LEU A 2 -4.86 -16.66 -18.61
CA LEU A 2 -4.09 -15.41 -18.75
C LEU A 2 -2.73 -15.46 -18.02
N TYR A 3 -2.67 -15.94 -16.79
CA TYR A 3 -1.40 -16.03 -16.05
C TYR A 3 -0.38 -16.97 -16.73
N GLN A 4 -0.82 -18.14 -17.21
CA GLN A 4 0.06 -19.04 -17.97
C GLN A 4 0.54 -18.43 -19.28
N LEU A 5 -0.34 -17.70 -19.99
CA LEU A 5 0.03 -16.99 -21.22
C LEU A 5 1.04 -15.88 -20.93
N TYR A 6 0.83 -15.11 -19.87
CA TYR A 6 1.73 -14.05 -19.42
C TYR A 6 3.12 -14.61 -19.08
N GLU A 7 3.20 -15.67 -18.27
CA GLU A 7 4.50 -16.30 -17.95
C GLU A 7 5.16 -16.91 -19.19
N SER A 8 4.39 -17.54 -20.09
CA SER A 8 4.93 -18.11 -21.32
C SER A 8 5.50 -17.02 -22.24
N GLN A 9 4.79 -15.90 -22.39
CA GLN A 9 5.29 -14.73 -23.12
C GLN A 9 6.53 -14.14 -22.44
N ARG A 10 6.54 -14.02 -21.12
CA ARG A 10 7.68 -13.52 -20.33
C ARG A 10 8.93 -14.37 -20.58
N THR A 11 8.84 -15.68 -20.40
CA THR A 11 9.95 -16.62 -20.62
C THR A 11 10.45 -16.59 -22.07
N LEU A 12 9.55 -16.43 -23.06
CA LEU A 12 9.95 -16.28 -24.46
C LEU A 12 10.70 -14.96 -24.74
N MET A 13 10.40 -13.90 -23.98
CA MET A 13 10.99 -12.58 -24.17
C MET A 13 12.31 -12.38 -23.40
N GLU A 14 12.60 -13.17 -22.37
CA GLU A 14 13.82 -13.06 -21.53
C GLU A 14 15.12 -12.88 -22.36
N PRO A 15 15.42 -13.70 -23.38
CA PRO A 15 16.64 -13.54 -24.17
C PRO A 15 16.75 -12.18 -24.90
N PHE A 16 15.61 -11.64 -25.36
CA PHE A 16 15.56 -10.34 -26.03
C PHE A 16 15.73 -9.18 -25.05
N VAL A 17 15.23 -9.35 -23.83
CA VAL A 17 15.35 -8.39 -22.74
C VAL A 17 16.79 -8.29 -22.26
N ASP A 18 17.47 -9.42 -22.07
CA ASP A 18 18.89 -9.46 -21.71
C ASP A 18 19.76 -8.82 -22.79
N PHE A 19 19.45 -9.09 -24.06
CA PHE A 19 20.08 -8.42 -25.19
C PHE A 19 19.86 -6.89 -25.14
N ALA A 20 18.64 -6.44 -24.87
CA ALA A 20 18.33 -5.02 -24.73
C ALA A 20 19.11 -4.38 -23.57
N GLN A 21 19.30 -5.08 -22.45
CA GLN A 21 20.12 -4.58 -21.33
C GLN A 21 21.59 -4.42 -21.74
N ALA A 22 22.15 -5.42 -22.41
CA ALA A 22 23.53 -5.41 -22.88
C ALA A 22 23.75 -4.29 -23.92
N ALA A 23 22.84 -4.15 -24.88
CA ALA A 23 22.88 -3.09 -25.88
C ALA A 23 22.78 -1.70 -25.22
N ALA A 24 21.87 -1.50 -24.28
CA ALA A 24 21.74 -0.24 -23.55
C ALA A 24 23.06 0.19 -22.90
N LYS A 25 23.74 -0.73 -22.19
CA LYS A 25 25.05 -0.50 -21.55
C LYS A 25 26.14 -0.19 -22.57
N LEU A 26 26.19 -0.94 -23.67
CA LEU A 26 27.20 -0.81 -24.72
C LEU A 26 27.12 0.55 -25.44
N TYR A 27 25.90 1.06 -25.68
CA TYR A 27 25.68 2.36 -26.31
C TYR A 27 25.74 3.54 -25.31
N SER A 28 25.58 3.30 -24.00
CA SER A 28 25.78 4.34 -22.98
C SER A 28 27.24 4.54 -22.56
N SER A 29 28.10 3.54 -22.80
CA SER A 29 29.49 3.56 -22.35
C SER A 29 30.35 4.48 -23.21
N PRO A 30 30.99 5.52 -22.65
CA PRO A 30 31.92 6.40 -23.39
C PRO A 30 33.16 5.68 -23.91
N LEU A 31 33.47 4.52 -23.33
CA LEU A 31 34.60 3.65 -23.68
C LEU A 31 34.28 2.73 -24.87
N SER A 32 33.00 2.59 -25.23
CA SER A 32 32.57 1.79 -26.38
C SER A 32 32.67 2.61 -27.68
N PRO A 33 33.21 2.05 -28.78
CA PRO A 33 33.16 2.69 -30.10
C PRO A 33 31.73 3.04 -30.53
N LEU A 34 30.75 2.21 -30.15
CA LEU A 34 29.33 2.42 -30.42
C LEU A 34 28.73 3.56 -29.57
N GLY A 35 29.29 3.82 -28.38
CA GLY A 35 28.88 4.91 -27.49
C GLY A 35 29.30 6.30 -27.97
N LYS A 36 30.22 6.39 -28.94
CA LYS A 36 30.71 7.64 -29.53
C LYS A 36 29.87 8.12 -30.73
N SER A 37 28.87 7.33 -31.15
CA SER A 37 27.98 7.72 -32.24
C SER A 37 27.05 8.86 -31.82
N PRO A 38 26.74 9.84 -32.69
CA PRO A 38 25.80 10.92 -32.40
C PRO A 38 24.39 10.44 -31.99
N MET A 39 24.00 9.22 -32.41
CA MET A 39 22.72 8.61 -32.05
C MET A 39 22.82 7.63 -30.87
N ALA A 40 24.01 7.39 -30.31
CA ALA A 40 24.23 6.38 -29.28
C ALA A 40 23.36 6.58 -28.04
N GLN A 41 23.19 7.82 -27.59
CA GLN A 41 22.30 8.12 -26.46
C GLN A 41 20.83 7.78 -26.75
N ARG A 42 20.35 8.05 -27.97
CA ARG A 42 18.96 7.73 -28.37
C ARG A 42 18.75 6.22 -28.48
N VAL A 43 19.73 5.51 -29.04
CA VAL A 43 19.72 4.04 -29.16
C VAL A 43 19.79 3.38 -27.78
N SER A 44 20.68 3.86 -26.91
CA SER A 44 20.79 3.42 -25.52
C SER A 44 19.50 3.66 -24.74
N ALA A 45 18.87 4.82 -24.91
CA ALA A 45 17.58 5.13 -24.28
C ALA A 45 16.45 4.22 -24.79
N GLY A 46 16.42 3.92 -26.10
CA GLY A 46 15.45 2.99 -26.69
C GLY A 46 15.60 1.56 -26.16
N TYR A 47 16.83 1.03 -26.11
CA TYR A 47 17.10 -0.28 -25.52
C TYR A 47 16.88 -0.31 -24.01
N SER A 48 17.17 0.79 -23.29
CA SER A 48 16.86 0.92 -21.87
C SER A 48 15.35 0.88 -21.62
N LEU A 49 14.55 1.50 -22.49
CA LEU A 49 13.10 1.44 -22.43
C LEU A 49 12.60 0.02 -22.73
N MET A 50 13.11 -0.62 -23.78
CA MET A 50 12.76 -2.00 -24.14
C MET A 50 13.08 -2.99 -23.00
N TYR A 51 14.27 -2.88 -22.41
CA TYR A 51 14.65 -3.64 -21.23
C TYR A 51 13.69 -3.39 -20.06
N ARG A 52 13.36 -2.13 -19.75
CA ARG A 52 12.42 -1.80 -18.66
C ARG A 52 11.01 -2.32 -18.90
N LEU A 53 10.57 -2.40 -20.15
CA LEU A 53 9.25 -2.92 -20.49
C LEU A 53 9.16 -4.44 -20.45
N GLY A 54 10.28 -5.15 -20.67
CA GLY A 54 10.30 -6.61 -20.72
C GLY A 54 10.97 -7.31 -19.54
N LYS A 55 11.74 -6.60 -18.69
CA LYS A 55 12.44 -7.21 -17.55
C LYS A 55 11.47 -7.73 -16.51
N ASP A 56 11.85 -8.85 -15.89
CA ASP A 56 11.23 -9.27 -14.65
C ASP A 56 11.68 -8.32 -13.52
N TYR A 57 10.74 -7.99 -12.65
CA TYR A 57 11.00 -7.15 -11.49
C TYR A 57 11.01 -8.06 -10.26
N GLU A 58 12.21 -8.57 -9.95
CA GLU A 58 12.43 -9.35 -8.75
C GLU A 58 12.22 -8.52 -7.47
N LYS A 59 12.05 -9.21 -6.34
CA LYS A 59 11.95 -8.58 -5.02
C LYS A 59 13.20 -7.70 -4.77
N PRO A 60 13.05 -6.38 -4.58
CA PRO A 60 14.18 -5.52 -4.26
C PRO A 60 14.73 -5.83 -2.88
N SER A 61 16.01 -5.54 -2.65
CA SER A 61 16.58 -5.48 -1.30
C SER A 61 16.31 -4.11 -0.66
N PHE A 62 16.32 -4.03 0.67
CA PHE A 62 16.28 -2.74 1.34
C PHE A 62 17.57 -1.95 1.10
N ASP A 63 18.72 -2.61 0.96
CA ASP A 63 20.00 -1.97 0.62
C ASP A 63 20.40 -0.83 1.59
N ILE A 64 20.05 -0.99 2.87
CA ILE A 64 20.39 -0.04 3.92
C ILE A 64 21.62 -0.58 4.64
N HIS A 65 22.81 -0.12 4.24
CA HIS A 65 24.09 -0.52 4.85
C HIS A 65 24.56 0.44 5.94
N GLN A 66 24.23 1.72 5.83
CA GLN A 66 24.58 2.73 6.83
C GLN A 66 23.50 3.79 7.03
N VAL A 67 23.46 4.35 8.23
CA VAL A 67 22.63 5.52 8.58
C VAL A 67 23.44 6.50 9.42
N GLU A 68 23.43 7.77 9.02
CA GLU A 68 24.01 8.87 9.81
C GLU A 68 23.01 9.36 10.86
N VAL A 69 23.44 9.40 12.13
CA VAL A 69 22.56 9.73 13.27
C VAL A 69 22.67 11.20 13.66
N ASP A 70 23.90 11.74 13.63
CA ASP A 70 24.20 13.07 14.15
C ASP A 70 24.88 13.96 13.10
N LYS A 71 24.71 15.28 13.24
CA LYS A 71 25.45 16.30 12.46
C LYS A 71 26.97 16.25 12.67
N LYS A 72 27.45 15.47 13.66
CA LYS A 72 28.86 15.19 13.92
C LYS A 72 29.46 14.08 13.04
N GLY A 73 28.64 13.44 12.19
CA GLY A 73 29.12 12.47 11.19
C GLY A 73 29.27 11.02 11.70
N VAL A 74 28.69 10.66 12.85
CA VAL A 74 28.71 9.26 13.33
C VAL A 74 27.80 8.42 12.42
N SER A 75 28.41 7.44 11.75
CA SER A 75 27.74 6.47 10.89
C SER A 75 27.45 5.19 11.65
N LEU A 76 26.21 4.69 11.58
CA LEU A 76 25.83 3.38 12.07
C LEU A 76 25.88 2.38 10.94
N ALA A 77 26.60 1.28 11.12
CA ALA A 77 26.50 0.14 10.23
C ALA A 77 25.19 -0.62 10.52
N ILE A 78 24.49 -1.01 9.46
CA ILE A 78 23.19 -1.68 9.53
C ILE A 78 23.33 -3.11 9.04
N HIS A 79 22.89 -4.06 9.86
CA HIS A 79 22.75 -5.46 9.48
C HIS A 79 21.27 -5.85 9.49
N GLU A 80 20.77 -6.16 8.32
CA GLU A 80 19.45 -6.72 8.10
C GLU A 80 19.45 -8.21 8.43
N ARG A 81 18.46 -8.68 9.21
CA ARG A 81 18.30 -10.10 9.54
C ARG A 81 16.84 -10.49 9.71
N ILE A 82 16.53 -11.75 9.45
CA ILE A 82 15.23 -12.35 9.75
C ILE A 82 15.22 -12.74 11.23
N GLU A 83 14.21 -12.31 11.98
CA GLU A 83 14.02 -12.65 13.40
C GLU A 83 12.92 -13.68 13.61
N VAL A 84 11.88 -13.66 12.78
CA VAL A 84 10.84 -14.70 12.73
C VAL A 84 10.57 -15.01 11.27
N ASP A 85 10.51 -16.30 10.93
CA ASP A 85 10.24 -16.76 9.57
C ASP A 85 8.92 -17.55 9.55
N LYS A 86 7.89 -16.97 8.91
CA LYS A 86 6.57 -17.59 8.71
C LYS A 86 6.38 -17.95 7.24
N PRO A 87 5.46 -18.87 6.91
CA PRO A 87 5.22 -19.27 5.52
C PRO A 87 4.88 -18.11 4.57
N PHE A 88 4.17 -17.08 5.05
CA PHE A 88 3.75 -15.93 4.24
C PHE A 88 4.44 -14.60 4.61
N CYS A 89 5.27 -14.57 5.66
CA CYS A 89 5.90 -13.33 6.12
C CYS A 89 7.22 -13.59 6.86
N GLU A 90 8.21 -12.75 6.63
CA GLU A 90 9.39 -12.65 7.48
C GLU A 90 9.25 -11.44 8.41
N LEU A 91 9.50 -11.57 9.71
CA LEU A 91 9.74 -10.40 10.56
C LEU A 91 11.21 -10.05 10.47
N ARG A 92 11.53 -8.92 9.85
CA ARG A 92 12.91 -8.51 9.58
C ARG A 92 13.33 -7.39 10.52
N ARG A 93 14.58 -7.42 10.97
CA ARG A 93 15.17 -6.40 11.86
C ARG A 93 16.42 -5.80 11.24
N PHE A 94 16.55 -4.50 11.40
CA PHE A 94 17.73 -3.74 11.04
C PHE A 94 18.54 -3.44 12.30
N LYS A 95 19.51 -4.30 12.62
CA LYS A 95 20.37 -4.13 13.78
C LYS A 95 21.45 -3.09 13.48
N ARG A 96 21.60 -2.14 14.41
CA ARG A 96 22.54 -1.02 14.32
C ARG A 96 23.81 -1.35 15.08
N PHE A 97 24.96 -1.03 14.49
CA PHE A 97 26.29 -1.22 15.06
C PHE A 97 27.08 0.09 15.00
N THR A 98 27.88 0.33 16.03
CA THR A 98 28.79 1.47 16.14
C THR A 98 29.89 1.11 17.12
N ASP A 99 31.10 1.59 16.86
CA ASP A 99 32.24 1.48 17.77
C ASP A 99 32.29 2.63 18.79
N ASP A 100 31.39 3.62 18.66
CA ASP A 100 31.27 4.72 19.61
C ASP A 100 30.44 4.29 20.84
N SER A 101 31.08 4.21 22.01
CA SER A 101 30.45 3.73 23.23
C SER A 101 29.30 4.62 23.72
N ALA A 102 29.37 5.93 23.49
CA ALA A 102 28.30 6.87 23.88
C ALA A 102 27.04 6.62 23.04
N THR A 103 27.20 6.54 21.72
CA THR A 103 26.13 6.19 20.78
C THR A 103 25.58 4.81 21.08
N LEU A 104 26.43 3.81 21.33
CA LEU A 104 25.97 2.45 21.65
C LEU A 104 25.04 2.42 22.88
N THR A 105 25.35 3.21 23.92
CA THR A 105 24.51 3.32 25.11
C THR A 105 23.16 3.93 24.77
N GLN A 106 23.15 5.03 24.01
CA GLN A 106 21.91 5.67 23.54
C GLN A 106 21.04 4.70 22.71
N LEU A 107 21.63 3.93 21.80
CA LEU A 107 20.90 2.98 20.95
C LEU A 107 20.24 1.86 21.75
N LYS A 108 20.77 1.49 22.93
CA LYS A 108 20.19 0.47 23.81
C LYS A 108 18.89 0.93 24.45
N ASP A 109 18.73 2.21 24.74
CA ASP A 109 17.55 2.76 25.43
C ASP A 109 16.45 3.21 24.46
N GLN A 110 16.74 3.27 23.16
CA GLN A 110 15.79 3.72 22.15
C GLN A 110 14.58 2.76 22.00
N PRO A 111 13.37 3.28 21.71
CA PRO A 111 12.16 2.46 21.58
C PRO A 111 12.27 1.37 20.50
N ALA A 112 11.63 0.22 20.73
CA ALA A 112 11.43 -0.79 19.70
C ALA A 112 10.11 -0.54 18.95
N VAL A 113 10.18 -0.53 17.62
CA VAL A 113 9.03 -0.22 16.76
C VAL A 113 8.83 -1.34 15.74
N LEU A 114 7.62 -1.90 15.71
CA LEU A 114 7.13 -2.79 14.67
C LEU A 114 6.46 -1.95 13.57
N VAL A 115 7.04 -1.97 12.37
CA VAL A 115 6.45 -1.40 11.16
C VAL A 115 5.73 -2.52 10.42
N VAL A 116 4.43 -2.39 10.24
CA VAL A 116 3.62 -3.34 9.46
C VAL A 116 3.45 -2.76 8.06
N ALA A 117 4.19 -3.35 7.12
CA ALA A 117 4.17 -2.99 5.71
C ALA A 117 2.93 -3.52 5.01
N PRO A 118 2.45 -2.87 3.94
CA PRO A 118 1.27 -3.32 3.22
C PRO A 118 1.49 -4.63 2.47
N LEU A 119 0.47 -5.48 2.49
CA LEU A 119 0.32 -6.62 1.58
C LEU A 119 -0.74 -6.23 0.55
N SER A 120 -0.35 -5.33 -0.37
CA SER A 120 -1.20 -4.78 -1.44
C SER A 120 -0.46 -4.85 -2.78
N GLY A 121 0.14 -6.02 -3.05
CA GLY A 121 0.85 -6.33 -4.29
C GLY A 121 2.26 -5.80 -4.44
N HIS A 122 2.84 -5.21 -3.39
CA HIS A 122 4.19 -4.65 -3.44
C HIS A 122 5.02 -5.12 -2.25
N TYR A 123 6.34 -5.18 -2.42
CA TYR A 123 7.25 -5.55 -1.34
C TYR A 123 7.41 -4.42 -0.31
N SER A 124 7.77 -4.79 0.91
CA SER A 124 7.98 -3.84 2.02
C SER A 124 9.09 -2.81 1.77
N THR A 125 9.92 -3.03 0.75
CA THR A 125 10.98 -2.11 0.37
C THR A 125 10.45 -0.76 -0.11
N LEU A 126 9.17 -0.64 -0.48
CA LEU A 126 8.50 0.67 -0.63
C LEU A 126 8.61 1.55 0.63
N LEU A 127 8.75 0.94 1.82
CA LEU A 127 9.00 1.63 3.09
C LEU A 127 10.50 1.78 3.40
N ARG A 128 11.41 1.64 2.41
CA ARG A 128 12.85 1.80 2.62
C ARG A 128 13.19 3.16 3.21
N ASP A 129 12.57 4.23 2.72
CA ASP A 129 12.80 5.58 3.26
C ASP A 129 12.25 5.74 4.69
N THR A 130 11.10 5.11 4.98
CA THR A 130 10.54 4.98 6.34
C THR A 130 11.56 4.33 7.27
N VAL A 131 12.03 3.13 6.93
CA VAL A 131 12.99 2.35 7.71
C VAL A 131 14.28 3.14 7.90
N LYS A 132 14.85 3.69 6.82
CA LYS A 132 16.10 4.47 6.86
C LYS A 132 15.98 5.68 7.78
N THR A 133 14.85 6.38 7.74
CA THR A 133 14.59 7.55 8.58
C THR A 133 14.46 7.15 10.05
N MET A 134 13.70 6.09 10.33
CA MET A 134 13.45 5.60 11.69
C MET A 134 14.68 5.00 12.38
N LEU A 135 15.62 4.43 11.61
CA LEU A 135 16.84 3.82 12.15
C LEU A 135 17.74 4.80 12.91
N LYS A 136 17.54 6.10 12.76
CA LYS A 136 18.24 7.12 13.53
C LYS A 136 17.85 7.09 15.01
N ASP A 137 16.58 6.75 15.31
CA ASP A 137 16.00 6.95 16.63
C ASP A 137 15.38 5.69 17.26
N HIS A 138 15.22 4.61 16.50
CA HIS A 138 14.43 3.44 16.92
C HIS A 138 15.07 2.10 16.56
N LYS A 139 14.76 1.06 17.35
CA LYS A 139 15.03 -0.34 16.99
C LYS A 139 13.91 -0.79 16.03
N VAL A 140 14.19 -0.81 14.74
CA VAL A 140 13.18 -1.05 13.68
C VAL A 140 13.04 -2.53 13.35
N TYR A 141 11.80 -3.01 13.39
CA TYR A 141 11.35 -4.28 12.84
C TYR A 141 10.32 -4.01 11.75
N ILE A 142 10.28 -4.80 10.68
CA ILE A 142 9.30 -4.66 9.60
C ILE A 142 8.76 -6.01 9.15
N THR A 143 7.47 -6.06 8.78
CA THR A 143 6.86 -7.24 8.14
C THR A 143 7.25 -7.34 6.67
N ASP A 144 7.98 -8.40 6.36
CA ASP A 144 8.48 -8.95 5.09
C ASP A 144 7.53 -9.88 4.32
N TRP A 145 6.45 -9.43 3.67
CA TRP A 145 5.49 -10.35 3.04
C TRP A 145 6.11 -11.15 1.87
N LYS A 146 5.89 -12.46 1.88
CA LYS A 146 6.37 -13.37 0.83
C LYS A 146 5.40 -13.39 -0.34
N ASN A 147 5.94 -13.50 -1.55
CA ASN A 147 5.13 -13.65 -2.76
C ASN A 147 4.42 -15.01 -2.74
N ALA A 148 3.08 -15.02 -2.77
CA ALA A 148 2.29 -16.24 -2.62
C ALA A 148 2.59 -17.28 -3.71
N ARG A 149 3.04 -16.85 -4.90
CA ARG A 149 3.47 -17.77 -5.97
C ARG A 149 4.64 -18.67 -5.55
N ASN A 150 5.44 -18.23 -4.59
CA ASN A 150 6.60 -18.94 -4.08
C ASN A 150 6.30 -19.75 -2.80
N VAL A 151 5.06 -19.73 -2.28
CA VAL A 151 4.68 -20.45 -1.05
C VAL A 151 3.99 -21.78 -1.41
N PRO A 152 4.59 -22.95 -1.06
CA PRO A 152 4.02 -24.27 -1.36
C PRO A 152 2.59 -24.46 -0.83
N LEU A 153 1.78 -25.30 -1.49
CA LEU A 153 0.42 -25.61 -1.03
C LEU A 153 0.39 -26.33 0.32
N SER A 154 1.46 -27.04 0.68
CA SER A 154 1.60 -27.71 1.98
C SER A 154 1.57 -26.74 3.17
N GLU A 155 1.85 -25.46 2.94
CA GLU A 155 1.80 -24.40 3.94
C GLU A 155 0.38 -23.83 4.18
N GLY A 156 -0.65 -24.41 3.55
CA GLY A 156 -2.04 -23.98 3.70
C GLY A 156 -2.37 -22.70 2.92
N ALA A 157 -3.59 -22.19 3.08
CA ALA A 157 -4.00 -20.89 2.57
C ALA A 157 -3.57 -19.77 3.54
N PHE A 158 -3.62 -18.52 3.07
CA PHE A 158 -3.41 -17.36 3.92
C PHE A 158 -4.67 -16.50 3.91
N HIS A 159 -5.29 -16.38 5.07
CA HIS A 159 -6.54 -15.66 5.31
C HIS A 159 -6.28 -14.29 5.95
N LEU A 160 -7.30 -13.44 5.97
CA LEU A 160 -7.23 -12.16 6.69
C LEU A 160 -7.03 -12.38 8.20
N ASP A 161 -7.59 -13.45 8.74
CA ASP A 161 -7.41 -13.84 10.14
C ASP A 161 -5.95 -14.21 10.45
N ASP A 162 -5.27 -14.90 9.53
CA ASP A 162 -3.85 -15.24 9.67
C ASP A 162 -2.97 -13.99 9.73
N TYR A 163 -3.31 -12.95 8.95
CA TYR A 163 -2.65 -11.65 9.03
C TYR A 163 -2.76 -11.07 10.44
N VAL A 164 -3.98 -11.03 10.98
CA VAL A 164 -4.25 -10.53 12.33
C VAL A 164 -3.46 -11.33 13.36
N ASN A 165 -3.43 -12.66 13.23
CA ASN A 165 -2.69 -13.55 14.12
C ASN A 165 -1.17 -13.34 14.05
N TYR A 166 -0.60 -13.17 12.85
CA TYR A 166 0.82 -12.86 12.68
C TYR A 166 1.21 -11.54 13.34
N VAL A 167 0.38 -10.50 13.19
CA VAL A 167 0.63 -9.21 13.86
C VAL A 167 0.65 -9.37 15.38
N GLN A 168 -0.31 -10.08 15.97
CA GLN A 168 -0.33 -10.33 17.42
C GLN A 168 0.93 -11.07 17.87
N GLU A 169 1.38 -12.08 17.12
CA GLU A 169 2.61 -12.81 17.41
C GLU A 169 3.85 -11.91 17.33
N PHE A 170 3.97 -11.07 16.30
CA PHE A 170 5.09 -10.15 16.17
C PHE A 170 5.11 -9.10 17.29
N ILE A 171 3.95 -8.58 17.69
CA ILE A 171 3.84 -7.72 18.87
C ILE A 171 4.34 -8.47 20.11
N ARG A 172 3.83 -9.67 20.38
CA ARG A 172 4.26 -10.50 21.53
C ARG A 172 5.76 -10.79 21.48
N HIS A 173 6.33 -11.06 20.31
CA HIS A 173 7.78 -11.28 20.13
C HIS A 173 8.60 -10.06 20.56
N LEU A 174 8.25 -8.86 20.09
CA LEU A 174 8.94 -7.63 20.50
C LEU A 174 8.74 -7.35 22.00
N GLN A 175 7.54 -7.55 22.53
CA GLN A 175 7.25 -7.36 23.96
C GLN A 175 8.04 -8.35 24.83
N GLY A 176 8.19 -9.61 24.41
CA GLY A 176 9.03 -10.58 25.13
C GLY A 176 10.51 -10.19 25.17
N LYS A 177 10.99 -9.50 24.12
CA LYS A 177 12.39 -9.07 24.00
C LYS A 177 12.71 -7.75 24.68
N TYR A 178 11.78 -6.80 24.70
CA TYR A 178 12.01 -5.43 25.16
C TYR A 178 11.08 -5.00 26.29
N GLY A 179 10.20 -5.89 26.76
CA GLY A 179 9.14 -5.58 27.70
C GLY A 179 7.95 -4.88 27.06
N ASN A 180 8.14 -4.01 26.07
CA ASN A 180 7.07 -3.36 25.31
C ASN A 180 7.53 -2.99 23.88
N CYS A 181 6.61 -2.48 23.05
CA CYS A 181 6.90 -1.95 21.72
C CYS A 181 5.91 -0.84 21.33
N HIS A 182 6.20 -0.20 20.20
CA HIS A 182 5.27 0.65 19.46
C HIS A 182 4.96 0.01 18.11
N VAL A 183 3.79 0.28 17.55
CA VAL A 183 3.38 -0.25 16.25
C VAL A 183 3.08 0.90 15.29
N ILE A 184 3.61 0.81 14.08
CA ILE A 184 3.26 1.66 12.94
C ILE A 184 2.68 0.79 11.85
N SER A 185 1.51 1.14 11.33
CA SER A 185 0.89 0.47 10.18
C SER A 185 0.64 1.47 9.06
N VAL A 186 1.03 1.11 7.84
CA VAL A 186 0.99 2.01 6.68
C VAL A 186 0.09 1.45 5.59
N CYS A 187 -0.93 2.22 5.18
CA CYS A 187 -1.92 1.84 4.16
C CYS A 187 -2.86 0.70 4.63
N GLN A 188 -3.06 -0.30 3.78
CA GLN A 188 -3.89 -1.49 4.00
C GLN A 188 -3.77 -2.17 5.40
N PRO A 189 -2.58 -2.35 6.01
CA PRO A 189 -2.40 -3.01 7.31
C PRO A 189 -3.07 -2.34 8.48
N THR A 190 -3.45 -1.07 8.36
CA THR A 190 -4.12 -0.32 9.45
C THR A 190 -5.34 -1.09 9.98
N VAL A 191 -6.12 -1.71 9.10
CA VAL A 191 -7.32 -2.50 9.48
C VAL A 191 -6.96 -3.77 10.27
N PRO A 192 -6.14 -4.72 9.76
CA PRO A 192 -5.79 -5.92 10.50
C PRO A 192 -4.92 -5.64 11.75
N VAL A 193 -4.09 -4.60 11.73
CA VAL A 193 -3.33 -4.19 12.94
C VAL A 193 -4.25 -3.67 14.02
N PHE A 194 -5.27 -2.89 13.65
CA PHE A 194 -6.25 -2.39 14.59
C PHE A 194 -7.07 -3.53 15.20
N ALA A 195 -7.46 -4.53 14.39
CA ALA A 195 -8.10 -5.74 14.88
C ALA A 195 -7.21 -6.54 15.84
N ALA A 196 -5.94 -6.77 15.47
CA ALA A 196 -4.97 -7.47 16.31
C ALA A 196 -4.87 -6.85 17.71
N ILE A 197 -4.67 -5.53 17.79
CA ILE A 197 -4.51 -4.82 19.07
C ILE A 197 -5.84 -4.78 19.84
N SER A 198 -6.98 -4.67 19.15
CA SER A 198 -8.31 -4.74 19.78
C SER A 198 -8.57 -6.09 20.43
N LEU A 199 -8.21 -7.19 19.76
CA LEU A 199 -8.36 -8.55 20.28
C LEU A 199 -7.44 -8.81 21.48
N MET A 200 -6.17 -8.37 21.39
CA MET A 200 -5.25 -8.40 22.53
C MET A 200 -5.82 -7.63 23.74
N ALA A 201 -6.36 -6.43 23.51
CA ALA A 201 -6.99 -5.64 24.56
C ALA A 201 -8.22 -6.34 25.16
N SER A 202 -9.07 -6.94 24.32
CA SER A 202 -10.27 -7.67 24.74
C SER A 202 -9.94 -8.86 25.66
N ARG A 203 -8.79 -9.50 25.43
CA ARG A 203 -8.27 -10.59 26.29
C ARG A 203 -7.52 -10.11 27.53
N GLY A 204 -7.37 -8.80 27.72
CA GLY A 204 -6.58 -8.24 28.82
C GLY A 204 -5.07 -8.50 28.66
N GLU A 205 -4.61 -8.78 27.44
CA GLU A 205 -3.18 -8.92 27.16
C GLU A 205 -2.48 -7.56 27.22
N LYS A 206 -1.16 -7.60 27.39
CA LYS A 206 -0.33 -6.41 27.23
C LYS A 206 -0.37 -5.93 25.78
N THR A 207 -0.91 -4.74 25.57
CA THR A 207 -0.94 -4.04 24.28
C THR A 207 0.31 -3.15 24.09
N PRO A 208 0.66 -2.80 22.85
CA PRO A 208 1.78 -1.88 22.58
C PRO A 208 1.54 -0.51 23.24
N LEU A 209 2.62 0.21 23.56
CA LEU A 209 2.54 1.55 24.17
C LEU A 209 1.81 2.55 23.27
N SER A 210 2.05 2.47 21.97
CA SER A 210 1.31 3.27 21.01
C SER A 210 1.10 2.56 19.67
N MET A 211 0.03 2.95 19.00
CA MET A 211 -0.37 2.51 17.67
C MET A 211 -0.50 3.73 16.76
N ILE A 212 0.28 3.77 15.69
CA ILE A 212 0.29 4.82 14.69
C ILE A 212 -0.24 4.24 13.37
N MET A 213 -1.37 4.75 12.89
CA MET A 213 -2.02 4.31 11.66
C MET A 213 -1.91 5.40 10.59
N MET A 214 -1.42 5.05 9.41
CA MET A 214 -1.08 6.03 8.37
C MET A 214 -1.76 5.68 7.05
N GLY A 215 -2.62 6.54 6.54
CA GLY A 215 -3.26 6.42 5.22
C GLY A 215 -4.05 5.13 5.03
N GLY A 216 -4.78 4.68 6.05
CA GLY A 216 -5.51 3.43 6.10
C GLY A 216 -7.01 3.52 5.84
N PRO A 217 -7.63 2.51 5.20
CA PRO A 217 -9.08 2.48 4.95
C PRO A 217 -9.87 1.97 6.18
N ILE A 218 -9.74 2.63 7.34
CA ILE A 218 -10.43 2.19 8.57
C ILE A 218 -11.95 2.34 8.42
N ASP A 219 -12.42 3.50 7.94
CA ASP A 219 -13.80 3.68 7.46
C ASP A 219 -13.80 4.09 5.99
N ALA A 220 -13.75 3.08 5.12
CA ALA A 220 -13.78 3.20 3.66
C ALA A 220 -15.06 3.85 3.07
N ARG A 221 -16.06 4.19 3.90
CA ARG A 221 -17.27 4.89 3.47
C ARG A 221 -17.08 6.41 3.43
N LEU A 222 -16.07 6.93 4.13
CA LEU A 222 -15.73 8.35 4.18
C LEU A 222 -14.87 8.74 2.98
N SER A 223 -15.20 9.85 2.33
CA SER A 223 -14.47 10.40 1.16
C SER A 223 -14.02 9.32 0.15
N PRO A 224 -14.95 8.58 -0.49
CA PRO A 224 -14.60 7.43 -1.32
C PRO A 224 -13.67 7.79 -2.48
N THR A 225 -12.61 7.01 -2.64
CA THR A 225 -11.64 7.10 -3.74
C THR A 225 -11.98 6.13 -4.87
N SER A 226 -11.17 6.13 -5.93
CA SER A 226 -11.31 5.16 -7.03
C SER A 226 -11.21 3.70 -6.56
N VAL A 227 -10.40 3.45 -5.52
CA VAL A 227 -10.25 2.13 -4.87
C VAL A 227 -11.57 1.73 -4.20
N ASN A 228 -12.17 2.63 -3.42
CA ASN A 228 -13.45 2.38 -2.76
C ASN A 228 -14.56 2.12 -3.79
N ASN A 229 -14.61 2.91 -4.87
CA ASN A 229 -15.61 2.79 -5.91
C ASN A 229 -15.51 1.44 -6.65
N LEU A 230 -14.32 0.94 -6.94
CA LEU A 230 -14.17 -0.37 -7.58
C LEU A 230 -14.75 -1.49 -6.70
N ALA A 231 -14.42 -1.49 -5.41
CA ALA A 231 -14.85 -2.51 -4.47
C ALA A 231 -16.37 -2.51 -4.21
N THR A 232 -17.00 -1.34 -4.24
CA THR A 232 -18.43 -1.17 -3.97
C THR A 232 -19.32 -1.29 -5.20
N THR A 233 -18.80 -1.03 -6.41
CA THR A 233 -19.59 -1.12 -7.65
C THR A 233 -19.56 -2.49 -8.31
N LYS A 234 -18.60 -3.35 -7.95
CA LYS A 234 -18.49 -4.73 -8.44
C LYS A 234 -18.98 -5.71 -7.38
N PRO A 235 -19.81 -6.70 -7.74
CA PRO A 235 -20.20 -7.75 -6.79
C PRO A 235 -18.99 -8.61 -6.41
N PHE A 236 -19.06 -9.28 -5.26
CA PHE A 236 -17.97 -10.14 -4.76
C PHE A 236 -17.52 -11.20 -5.80
N GLU A 237 -18.50 -11.85 -6.45
CA GLU A 237 -18.28 -12.88 -7.46
C GLU A 237 -17.53 -12.34 -8.68
N TRP A 238 -17.61 -11.03 -8.95
CA TRP A 238 -16.81 -10.42 -10.01
C TRP A 238 -15.32 -10.51 -9.67
N PHE A 239 -14.92 -10.23 -8.43
CA PHE A 239 -13.52 -10.34 -8.02
C PHE A 239 -13.03 -11.79 -8.11
N GLU A 240 -13.80 -12.72 -7.56
CA GLU A 240 -13.45 -14.16 -7.58
C GLU A 240 -13.25 -14.67 -9.01
N ASN A 241 -14.12 -14.29 -9.95
CA ASN A 241 -14.07 -14.82 -11.32
C ASN A 241 -13.14 -14.06 -12.27
N ASN A 242 -12.81 -12.80 -11.99
CA ASN A 242 -12.06 -11.94 -12.93
C ASN A 242 -10.62 -11.67 -12.51
N VAL A 243 -10.30 -11.73 -11.21
CA VAL A 243 -8.97 -11.36 -10.72
C VAL A 243 -8.23 -12.49 -9.99
N ILE A 244 -8.84 -13.66 -9.84
CA ILE A 244 -8.18 -14.81 -9.21
C ILE A 244 -7.66 -15.80 -10.25
N TYR A 245 -6.39 -16.16 -10.14
CA TYR A 245 -5.71 -17.08 -11.04
C TYR A 245 -4.94 -18.15 -10.27
N ARG A 246 -4.62 -19.25 -10.95
CA ARG A 246 -3.76 -20.29 -10.39
C ARG A 246 -2.31 -20.06 -10.76
N VAL A 247 -1.43 -20.20 -9.76
CA VAL A 247 0.02 -20.11 -9.93
C VAL A 247 0.51 -21.18 -10.93
N PRO A 248 1.31 -20.81 -11.95
CA PRO A 248 1.84 -21.74 -12.94
C PRO A 248 2.84 -22.77 -12.38
N ALA A 249 3.19 -23.76 -13.20
CA ALA A 249 3.90 -24.96 -12.76
C ALA A 249 5.38 -24.78 -12.41
N ASN A 250 5.97 -23.64 -12.77
CA ASN A 250 7.36 -23.28 -12.55
C ASN A 250 7.64 -22.69 -11.16
N PHE A 251 6.61 -22.42 -10.35
CA PHE A 251 6.76 -21.88 -9.01
C PHE A 251 6.39 -22.91 -7.92
N ALA A 252 6.96 -22.75 -6.73
CA ALA A 252 6.69 -23.62 -5.59
C ALA A 252 5.20 -23.64 -5.18
N GLY A 253 4.50 -22.51 -5.35
CA GLY A 253 3.06 -22.39 -5.11
C GLY A 253 2.16 -22.91 -6.23
N LYS A 254 2.67 -23.73 -7.17
CA LYS A 254 1.91 -24.28 -8.31
C LYS A 254 0.49 -24.71 -7.92
N GLY A 255 -0.51 -24.12 -8.57
CA GLY A 255 -1.93 -24.43 -8.38
C GLY A 255 -2.63 -23.61 -7.28
N ARG A 256 -1.89 -22.89 -6.43
CA ARG A 256 -2.43 -21.94 -5.44
C ARG A 256 -3.24 -20.87 -6.16
N ARG A 257 -4.38 -20.49 -5.57
CA ARG A 257 -5.19 -19.36 -6.06
C ARG A 257 -4.57 -18.08 -5.53
N VAL A 258 -4.32 -17.13 -6.43
CA VAL A 258 -3.73 -15.85 -6.09
C VAL A 258 -4.45 -14.73 -6.84
N TYR A 259 -4.32 -13.51 -6.34
CA TYR A 259 -4.46 -12.29 -7.14
C TYR A 259 -3.07 -11.86 -7.63
N PRO A 260 -2.73 -12.13 -8.92
CA PRO A 260 -1.40 -11.83 -9.44
C PRO A 260 -1.00 -10.36 -9.36
N GLY A 261 0.25 -10.10 -8.99
CA GLY A 261 0.80 -8.75 -8.87
C GLY A 261 0.75 -7.97 -10.19
N PHE A 262 0.96 -8.63 -11.33
CA PHE A 262 0.91 -7.97 -12.65
C PHE A 262 -0.48 -7.43 -13.00
N MET A 263 -1.54 -8.05 -12.48
CA MET A 263 -2.91 -7.58 -12.66
C MET A 263 -3.28 -6.44 -11.72
N GLN A 264 -2.61 -6.34 -10.57
CA GLN A 264 -2.73 -5.17 -9.71
C GLN A 264 -2.14 -3.96 -10.41
N HIS A 265 -0.94 -4.13 -10.97
CA HIS A 265 -0.29 -3.08 -11.76
C HIS A 265 -1.15 -2.63 -12.95
N THR A 266 -1.64 -3.58 -13.75
CA THR A 266 -2.48 -3.27 -14.93
C THR A 266 -3.90 -2.84 -14.57
N GLY A 267 -4.48 -3.31 -13.45
CA GLY A 267 -5.80 -2.91 -12.95
C GLY A 267 -5.84 -1.45 -12.53
N PHE A 268 -4.86 -0.98 -11.75
CA PHE A 268 -4.73 0.43 -11.38
C PHE A 268 -4.49 1.35 -12.58
N VAL A 269 -3.76 0.86 -13.58
CA VAL A 269 -3.53 1.55 -14.86
C VAL A 269 -4.79 1.58 -15.72
N ALA A 270 -5.54 0.48 -15.76
CA ALA A 270 -6.77 0.31 -16.55
C ALA A 270 -7.99 0.98 -15.94
N MET A 271 -7.94 1.35 -14.65
CA MET A 271 -8.97 2.18 -13.99
C MET A 271 -9.02 3.62 -14.51
N ASN A 272 -8.09 4.02 -15.39
CA ASN A 272 -8.13 5.28 -16.15
C ASN A 272 -7.98 5.04 -17.67
N PRO A 273 -8.98 4.43 -18.34
CA PRO A 273 -8.86 4.03 -19.75
C PRO A 273 -8.80 5.22 -20.72
N ASP A 274 -9.32 6.39 -20.33
CA ASP A 274 -9.35 7.60 -21.18
C ASP A 274 -7.99 8.31 -21.32
N ARG A 275 -6.91 7.79 -20.70
CA ARG A 275 -5.60 8.46 -20.66
C ARG A 275 -4.40 7.53 -20.82
N HIS A 276 -4.53 6.39 -21.49
CA HIS A 276 -3.51 5.31 -21.50
C HIS A 276 -2.04 5.70 -21.82
N ALA A 277 -1.76 6.79 -22.52
CA ALA A 277 -0.38 7.23 -22.76
C ALA A 277 0.13 8.32 -21.81
N THR A 278 -0.77 9.05 -21.13
CA THR A 278 -0.44 10.19 -20.24
C THR A 278 -0.72 9.87 -18.75
N SER A 279 -1.57 8.88 -18.47
CA SER A 279 -2.03 8.54 -17.10
C SER A 279 -0.95 7.90 -16.24
N HIS A 280 -0.05 7.10 -16.80
CA HIS A 280 1.01 6.46 -16.01
C HIS A 280 1.92 7.50 -15.37
N TYR A 281 2.43 8.44 -16.17
CA TYR A 281 3.33 9.48 -15.68
C TYR A 281 2.62 10.43 -14.70
N ASP A 282 1.40 10.85 -15.01
CA ASP A 282 0.60 11.72 -14.13
C ASP A 282 0.21 11.00 -12.82
N TYR A 283 -0.08 9.70 -12.85
CA TYR A 283 -0.34 8.88 -11.66
C TYR A 283 0.90 8.78 -10.78
N PHE A 284 2.05 8.40 -11.33
CA PHE A 284 3.31 8.38 -10.57
C PHE A 284 3.68 9.75 -10.02
N LYS A 285 3.47 10.81 -10.80
CA LYS A 285 3.69 12.20 -10.39
C LYS A 285 2.72 12.63 -9.28
N ASN A 286 1.48 12.14 -9.29
CA ASN A 286 0.50 12.37 -8.23
C ASN A 286 0.86 11.60 -6.95
N LEU A 287 1.29 10.34 -7.04
CA LEU A 287 1.71 9.52 -5.89
C LEU A 287 2.82 10.21 -5.08
N ILE A 288 3.78 10.84 -5.75
CA ILE A 288 4.92 11.54 -5.15
C ILE A 288 4.79 13.06 -5.21
N LYS A 289 3.58 13.57 -5.43
CA LYS A 289 3.33 15.01 -5.58
C LYS A 289 3.80 15.75 -4.33
N GLY A 290 4.59 16.80 -4.55
CA GLY A 290 5.21 17.57 -3.47
C GLY A 290 6.57 17.05 -2.99
N ASP A 291 7.10 15.97 -3.58
CA ASP A 291 8.48 15.53 -3.37
C ASP A 291 9.35 16.04 -4.55
N ASP A 292 10.22 17.02 -4.29
CA ASP A 292 11.19 17.57 -5.27
C ASP A 292 12.34 16.57 -5.52
N ALA A 293 12.02 15.36 -5.96
CA ALA A 293 12.97 14.27 -6.14
C ALA A 293 13.73 14.37 -7.49
N SER A 294 14.96 13.85 -7.53
CA SER A 294 15.75 13.79 -8.76
C SER A 294 15.24 12.70 -9.72
N THR A 295 15.56 12.80 -11.01
CA THR A 295 15.19 11.79 -12.04
C THR A 295 15.65 10.37 -11.69
N GLU A 296 16.79 10.21 -11.00
CA GLU A 296 17.28 8.90 -10.55
C GLU A 296 16.47 8.33 -9.38
N ALA A 297 16.04 9.18 -8.44
CA ALA A 297 15.13 8.76 -7.38
C ALA A 297 13.77 8.31 -7.95
N HIS A 298 13.26 9.02 -8.95
CA HIS A 298 12.06 8.61 -9.70
C HIS A 298 12.24 7.25 -10.40
N ARG A 299 13.40 7.00 -11.02
CA ARG A 299 13.70 5.72 -11.69
C ARG A 299 13.76 4.55 -10.70
N LYS A 300 14.39 4.73 -9.55
CA LYS A 300 14.46 3.70 -8.50
C LYS A 300 13.09 3.40 -7.92
N PHE A 301 12.29 4.44 -7.64
CA PHE A 301 10.91 4.27 -7.20
C PHE A 301 10.06 3.55 -8.24
N TYR A 302 10.21 3.88 -9.53
CA TYR A 302 9.52 3.18 -10.62
C TYR A 302 9.88 1.70 -10.67
N ASP A 303 11.17 1.37 -10.56
CA ASP A 303 11.61 -0.02 -10.57
C ASP A 303 11.08 -0.78 -9.34
N GLU A 304 11.01 -0.14 -8.19
CA GLU A 304 10.47 -0.71 -6.97
C GLU A 304 8.96 -0.89 -6.99
N TYR A 305 8.22 0.08 -7.54
CA TYR A 305 6.77 -0.01 -7.69
C TYR A 305 6.36 -1.09 -8.68
N ASN A 306 7.17 -1.36 -9.71
CA ASN A 306 6.91 -2.44 -10.65
C ASN A 306 7.31 -3.82 -10.11
N ALA A 307 8.07 -3.88 -9.01
CA ALA A 307 8.34 -5.12 -8.30
C ALA A 307 7.13 -5.54 -7.48
N VAL A 308 6.24 -6.25 -8.14
CA VAL A 308 4.97 -6.70 -7.59
C VAL A 308 5.04 -8.11 -7.04
N LEU A 309 4.13 -8.44 -6.13
CA LEU A 309 3.97 -9.77 -5.56
C LEU A 309 2.53 -10.27 -5.69
N ASP A 310 2.37 -11.59 -5.77
CA ASP A 310 1.06 -12.23 -5.79
C ASP A 310 0.53 -12.37 -4.37
N MET A 311 -0.74 -12.02 -4.19
CA MET A 311 -1.44 -12.19 -2.91
C MET A 311 -2.26 -13.48 -2.93
N ASP A 312 -2.33 -14.18 -1.80
CA ASP A 312 -3.24 -15.33 -1.69
C ASP A 312 -4.69 -14.88 -1.90
N ALA A 313 -5.47 -15.70 -2.63
CA ALA A 313 -6.82 -15.35 -3.02
C ALA A 313 -7.75 -15.21 -1.82
N ASP A 314 -7.60 -16.07 -0.80
CA ASP A 314 -8.49 -16.08 0.36
C ASP A 314 -8.34 -14.77 1.15
N TYR A 315 -7.11 -14.39 1.50
CA TYR A 315 -6.79 -13.08 2.08
C TYR A 315 -7.32 -11.89 1.26
N TYR A 316 -7.10 -11.88 -0.06
CA TYR A 316 -7.53 -10.76 -0.91
C TYR A 316 -9.05 -10.62 -0.92
N LEU A 317 -9.77 -11.72 -1.19
CA LEU A 317 -11.22 -11.72 -1.29
C LEU A 317 -11.85 -11.38 0.06
N GLU A 318 -11.35 -11.94 1.15
CA GLU A 318 -11.80 -11.63 2.50
C GLU A 318 -11.57 -10.16 2.86
N THR A 319 -10.47 -9.55 2.40
CA THR A 319 -10.22 -8.12 2.56
C THR A 319 -11.26 -7.28 1.82
N ILE A 320 -11.55 -7.59 0.55
CA ILE A 320 -12.60 -6.90 -0.22
C ILE A 320 -13.94 -6.99 0.50
N LYS A 321 -14.34 -8.20 0.88
CA LYS A 321 -15.62 -8.45 1.54
C LYS A 321 -15.71 -7.75 2.89
N THR A 322 -14.72 -7.94 3.75
CA THR A 322 -14.74 -7.47 5.15
C THR A 322 -14.57 -5.96 5.25
N VAL A 323 -13.64 -5.39 4.49
CA VAL A 323 -13.21 -3.98 4.65
C VAL A 323 -14.01 -3.05 3.74
N PHE A 324 -14.24 -3.44 2.48
CA PHE A 324 -14.75 -2.53 1.46
C PHE A 324 -16.21 -2.77 1.03
N GLN A 325 -16.81 -3.91 1.39
CA GLN A 325 -18.21 -4.22 1.08
C GLN A 325 -19.10 -4.29 2.33
N ASP A 326 -18.75 -5.18 3.26
CA ASP A 326 -19.54 -5.41 4.48
C ASP A 326 -19.19 -4.41 5.59
N PHE A 327 -18.05 -3.69 5.47
CA PHE A 327 -17.52 -2.73 6.44
C PHE A 327 -17.55 -3.26 7.89
N LYS A 328 -17.16 -4.53 8.09
CA LYS A 328 -17.43 -5.26 9.34
C LYS A 328 -16.79 -4.63 10.56
N LEU A 329 -15.59 -4.05 10.41
CA LEU A 329 -14.90 -3.35 11.50
C LEU A 329 -15.76 -2.16 11.99
N VAL A 330 -16.19 -1.32 11.07
CA VAL A 330 -16.96 -0.11 11.35
C VAL A 330 -18.34 -0.44 11.93
N ASN A 331 -18.95 -1.52 11.43
CA ASN A 331 -20.25 -1.99 11.90
C ASN A 331 -20.16 -2.77 13.22
N GLY A 332 -18.96 -3.04 13.75
CA GLY A 332 -18.77 -3.82 14.97
C GLY A 332 -19.18 -5.30 14.84
N THR A 333 -19.15 -5.82 13.62
CA THR A 333 -19.56 -7.19 13.26
C THR A 333 -18.39 -8.04 12.75
N TRP A 334 -17.15 -7.57 12.90
CA TRP A 334 -15.99 -8.33 12.47
C TRP A 334 -15.57 -9.33 13.55
N ASP A 335 -15.74 -10.60 13.24
CA ASP A 335 -15.19 -11.71 14.00
C ASP A 335 -13.94 -12.25 13.29
N VAL A 336 -12.90 -12.57 14.07
CA VAL A 336 -11.61 -13.12 13.60
C VAL A 336 -11.40 -14.48 14.26
N MET A 337 -10.99 -15.48 13.48
CA MET A 337 -10.57 -16.78 14.00
C MET A 337 -9.17 -16.68 14.61
N SER A 338 -9.04 -17.03 15.90
CA SER A 338 -7.75 -17.11 16.58
C SER A 338 -6.92 -18.30 16.06
N ALA A 339 -5.62 -18.31 16.35
CA ALA A 339 -4.74 -19.43 16.00
C ALA A 339 -5.17 -20.76 16.66
N GLU A 340 -5.93 -20.69 17.76
CA GLU A 340 -6.51 -21.83 18.48
C GLU A 340 -7.89 -22.25 17.94
N GLY A 341 -8.39 -21.60 16.89
CA GLY A 341 -9.69 -21.91 16.28
C GLY A 341 -10.88 -21.34 17.05
N VAL A 342 -10.68 -20.27 17.84
CA VAL A 342 -11.76 -19.59 18.56
C VAL A 342 -12.17 -18.34 17.81
N LEU A 343 -13.47 -18.17 17.57
CA LEU A 343 -14.00 -16.98 16.91
C LEU A 343 -14.13 -15.83 17.93
N GLU A 344 -13.46 -14.71 17.66
CA GLU A 344 -13.38 -13.56 18.57
C GLU A 344 -13.85 -12.26 17.91
N ARG A 345 -14.68 -11.49 18.62
CA ARG A 345 -15.19 -10.20 18.14
C ARG A 345 -14.13 -9.12 18.29
N VAL A 346 -13.82 -8.43 17.20
CA VAL A 346 -12.98 -7.23 17.20
C VAL A 346 -13.72 -6.06 17.87
N LYS A 347 -13.16 -5.54 18.97
CA LYS A 347 -13.72 -4.41 19.75
C LYS A 347 -12.68 -3.32 20.01
N PRO A 348 -12.57 -2.32 19.13
CA PRO A 348 -11.67 -1.18 19.33
C PRO A 348 -11.87 -0.41 20.64
N GLY A 349 -13.10 -0.37 21.16
CA GLY A 349 -13.43 0.29 22.41
C GLY A 349 -12.77 -0.33 23.65
N ASP A 350 -12.28 -1.57 23.55
CA ASP A 350 -11.63 -2.28 24.65
C ASP A 350 -10.16 -1.85 24.84
N ILE A 351 -9.57 -1.12 23.87
CA ILE A 351 -8.23 -0.55 24.00
C ILE A 351 -8.23 0.59 25.03
N LYS A 352 -7.43 0.45 26.10
CA LYS A 352 -7.30 1.46 27.17
C LYS A 352 -5.87 2.00 27.33
N THR A 353 -4.87 1.14 27.14
CA THR A 353 -3.47 1.39 27.52
C THR A 353 -2.55 1.76 26.36
N THR A 354 -3.08 1.81 25.14
CA THR A 354 -2.33 2.15 23.92
C THR A 354 -2.70 3.55 23.46
N ALA A 355 -1.71 4.45 23.34
CA ALA A 355 -1.93 5.76 22.73
C ALA A 355 -2.11 5.62 21.21
N VAL A 356 -2.99 6.42 20.61
CA VAL A 356 -3.39 6.28 19.20
C VAL A 356 -3.06 7.53 18.40
N MET A 357 -2.31 7.37 17.32
CA MET A 357 -2.06 8.41 16.32
C MET A 357 -2.61 7.99 14.97
N THR A 358 -3.32 8.90 14.31
CA THR A 358 -3.72 8.75 12.89
C THR A 358 -3.01 9.78 12.04
N VAL A 359 -2.57 9.38 10.86
CA VAL A 359 -1.93 10.25 9.87
C VAL A 359 -2.62 10.11 8.53
N GLU A 360 -3.00 11.23 7.93
CA GLU A 360 -3.60 11.32 6.59
C GLU A 360 -2.85 12.34 5.74
N GLY A 361 -2.90 12.20 4.41
CA GLY A 361 -2.40 13.21 3.48
C GLY A 361 -3.56 14.04 2.96
N GLU A 362 -3.41 15.37 2.91
CA GLU A 362 -4.46 16.27 2.40
C GLU A 362 -4.87 15.94 0.94
N LEU A 363 -3.91 15.46 0.15
CA LEU A 363 -4.09 15.13 -1.26
C LEU A 363 -4.07 13.62 -1.52
N ASP A 364 -4.35 12.80 -0.50
CA ASP A 364 -4.38 11.34 -0.62
C ASP A 364 -5.58 10.90 -1.49
N ASP A 365 -5.27 10.30 -2.64
CA ASP A 365 -6.24 9.79 -3.62
C ASP A 365 -6.46 8.26 -3.51
N ILE A 366 -5.84 7.62 -2.52
CA ILE A 366 -5.97 6.17 -2.24
C ILE A 366 -6.85 5.96 -1.01
N SER A 367 -6.48 6.58 0.10
CA SER A 367 -7.21 6.56 1.38
C SER A 367 -7.69 7.96 1.68
N GLY A 368 -8.96 8.23 1.34
CA GLY A 368 -9.51 9.58 1.42
C GLY A 368 -9.52 10.17 2.84
N SER A 369 -9.59 11.50 2.93
CA SER A 369 -9.65 12.23 4.20
C SER A 369 -10.79 11.69 5.09
N GLY A 370 -10.45 11.46 6.36
CA GLY A 370 -11.34 10.92 7.38
C GLY A 370 -11.30 9.39 7.52
N GLN A 371 -10.86 8.64 6.50
CA GLN A 371 -10.90 7.17 6.54
C GLN A 371 -10.04 6.60 7.66
N THR A 372 -8.81 7.09 7.86
CA THR A 372 -7.89 6.66 8.93
C THR A 372 -8.28 7.29 10.25
N ARG A 373 -8.66 8.56 10.24
CA ARG A 373 -9.04 9.35 11.42
C ARG A 373 -10.19 8.69 12.21
N ALA A 374 -11.10 8.00 11.52
CA ALA A 374 -12.20 7.26 12.13
C ALA A 374 -11.78 6.29 13.24
N ALA A 375 -10.53 5.79 13.21
CA ALA A 375 -10.01 4.93 14.27
C ALA A 375 -9.99 5.62 15.66
N LEU A 376 -9.81 6.94 15.71
CA LEU A 376 -9.79 7.68 16.98
C LEU A 376 -11.13 7.63 17.71
N ASP A 377 -12.22 7.71 16.95
CA ASP A 377 -13.59 7.65 17.49
C ASP A 377 -13.93 6.22 17.95
N MET A 378 -13.49 5.21 17.18
CA MET A 378 -13.66 3.79 17.54
C MET A 378 -12.90 3.39 18.81
N CYS A 379 -11.76 4.04 19.10
CA CYS A 379 -10.98 3.84 20.32
C CYS A 379 -11.61 4.51 21.55
N SER A 380 -12.91 4.33 21.81
CA SER A 380 -13.65 5.03 22.88
C SER A 380 -13.06 4.80 24.29
N GLY A 381 -12.32 3.71 24.48
CA GLY A 381 -11.60 3.41 25.72
C GLY A 381 -10.30 4.18 25.95
N VAL A 382 -9.74 4.81 24.93
CA VAL A 382 -8.50 5.58 25.03
C VAL A 382 -8.83 7.02 25.43
N ALA A 383 -8.12 7.56 26.42
CA ALA A 383 -8.33 8.94 26.87
C ALA A 383 -8.06 9.96 25.74
N THR A 384 -8.80 11.07 25.71
CA THR A 384 -8.69 12.09 24.66
C THR A 384 -7.27 12.65 24.51
N GLY A 385 -6.54 12.82 25.63
CA GLY A 385 -5.14 13.29 25.60
C GLY A 385 -4.13 12.27 25.07
N GLN A 386 -4.57 11.03 24.82
CA GLN A 386 -3.77 9.93 24.27
C GLN A 386 -4.11 9.65 22.79
N LYS A 387 -4.96 10.49 22.20
CA LYS A 387 -5.38 10.43 20.79
C LYS A 387 -4.86 11.64 20.05
N ILE A 388 -4.26 11.44 18.89
CA ILE A 388 -3.81 12.53 18.04
C ILE A 388 -4.09 12.23 16.57
N HIS A 389 -4.47 13.26 15.83
CA HIS A 389 -4.61 13.21 14.39
C HIS A 389 -3.63 14.21 13.76
N LEU A 390 -2.97 13.80 12.70
CA LEU A 390 -2.14 14.64 11.86
C LEU A 390 -2.63 14.53 10.41
N GLU A 391 -3.06 15.64 9.84
CA GLU A 391 -3.24 15.78 8.40
C GLU A 391 -2.01 16.47 7.81
N ALA A 392 -1.32 15.82 6.89
CA ALA A 392 -0.12 16.33 6.26
C ALA A 392 -0.48 17.17 5.03
N GLU A 393 -0.44 18.50 5.20
CA GLU A 393 -0.73 19.49 4.15
C GLU A 393 0.14 19.25 2.90
N GLY A 394 -0.50 19.21 1.73
CA GLY A 394 0.12 19.01 0.44
C GLY A 394 0.72 17.62 0.20
N ALA A 395 0.54 16.65 1.11
CA ALA A 395 1.00 15.28 0.92
C ALA A 395 -0.06 14.43 0.23
N GLY A 396 0.33 13.72 -0.83
CA GLY A 396 -0.43 12.56 -1.34
C GLY A 396 -0.17 11.30 -0.52
N HIS A 397 -0.69 10.15 -0.97
CA HIS A 397 -0.61 8.89 -0.23
C HIS A 397 0.81 8.50 0.19
N TYR A 398 1.80 8.54 -0.72
CA TYR A 398 3.17 8.19 -0.38
C TYR A 398 3.89 9.25 0.44
N GLY A 399 3.48 10.52 0.30
CA GLY A 399 4.11 11.64 0.98
C GLY A 399 4.04 11.54 2.51
N ILE A 400 3.10 10.76 3.05
CA ILE A 400 2.99 10.56 4.50
C ILE A 400 3.97 9.53 5.06
N PHE A 401 4.62 8.69 4.24
CA PHE A 401 5.55 7.65 4.72
C PHE A 401 6.87 7.58 3.94
N SER A 402 7.01 8.31 2.84
CA SER A 402 8.22 8.42 2.04
C SER A 402 8.42 9.86 1.54
N GLY A 403 9.66 10.23 1.26
CA GLY A 403 9.97 11.51 0.63
C GLY A 403 10.10 12.68 1.62
N ARG A 404 10.14 13.91 1.10
CA ARG A 404 10.40 15.11 1.91
C ARG A 404 9.34 15.31 2.99
N ARG A 405 8.06 15.17 2.66
CA ARG A 405 6.96 15.38 3.62
C ARG A 405 7.01 14.39 4.78
N TRP A 406 7.36 13.13 4.51
CA TRP A 406 7.65 12.15 5.56
C TRP A 406 8.79 12.62 6.47
N ARG A 407 9.93 13.00 5.90
CA ARG A 407 11.13 13.37 6.68
C ARG A 407 10.97 14.66 7.48
N ASP A 408 10.28 15.65 6.93
CA ASP A 408 10.26 17.02 7.46
C ASP A 408 9.01 17.31 8.30
N VAL A 409 7.90 16.58 8.09
CA VAL A 409 6.61 16.85 8.75
C VAL A 409 6.14 15.64 9.55
N VAL A 410 5.91 14.50 8.88
CA VAL A 410 5.23 13.36 9.50
C VAL A 410 6.12 12.63 10.50
N TYR A 411 7.35 12.27 10.11
CA TYR A 411 8.27 11.54 10.99
C TYR A 411 8.63 12.31 12.26
N PRO A 412 8.91 13.64 12.24
CA PRO A 412 9.12 14.40 13.47
C PRO A 412 7.93 14.31 14.45
N ALA A 413 6.69 14.32 13.94
CA ALA A 413 5.50 14.15 14.76
C ALA A 413 5.38 12.72 15.31
N VAL A 414 5.60 11.70 14.47
CA VAL A 414 5.60 10.27 14.86
C VAL A 414 6.67 9.99 15.91
N LYS A 415 7.90 10.47 15.71
CA LYS A 415 9.01 10.36 16.67
C LYS A 415 8.63 11.00 18.00
N THR A 416 8.09 12.22 17.98
CA THR A 416 7.68 12.93 19.19
C THR A 416 6.61 12.13 19.94
N PHE A 417 5.62 11.60 19.22
CA PHE A 417 4.55 10.79 19.79
C PHE A 417 5.09 9.49 20.42
N ILE A 418 5.98 8.78 19.73
CA ILE A 418 6.63 7.57 20.27
C ILE A 418 7.41 7.90 21.55
N LEU A 419 8.23 8.96 21.54
CA LEU A 419 9.04 9.34 22.70
C LEU A 419 8.19 9.77 23.90
N GLN A 420 7.08 10.49 23.67
CA GLN A 420 6.13 10.87 24.72
C GLN A 420 5.50 9.65 25.41
N HIS A 421 5.30 8.55 24.67
CA HIS A 421 4.64 7.34 25.16
C HIS A 421 5.60 6.17 25.36
N ASN A 422 6.92 6.38 25.40
CA ASN A 422 7.92 5.30 25.59
C ASN A 422 7.96 4.73 27.02
N LYS A 423 6.93 5.03 27.82
CA LYS A 423 6.67 4.43 29.13
C LYS A 423 5.19 4.03 29.20
N PRO A 424 4.82 2.97 29.94
CA PRO A 424 3.42 2.57 30.11
C PRO A 424 2.53 3.72 30.59
N LEU A 425 1.31 3.87 30.06
CA LEU A 425 0.38 4.94 30.43
C LEU A 425 0.09 4.97 31.94
N GLU A 426 -0.01 3.80 32.56
CA GLU A 426 -0.18 3.61 34.01
C GLU A 426 0.96 4.24 34.84
N GLN A 427 2.15 4.37 34.26
CA GLN A 427 3.30 5.03 34.88
C GLN A 427 3.34 6.53 34.58
N ILE A 428 2.72 6.96 33.47
CA ILE A 428 2.59 8.38 33.13
C ILE A 428 1.57 9.05 34.07
N GLU A 429 0.45 8.39 34.37
CA GLU A 429 -0.57 8.89 35.30
C GLU A 429 -0.10 8.93 36.76
N LYS A 430 0.83 8.04 37.15
CA LYS A 430 1.45 7.99 38.49
C LYS A 430 2.65 8.91 38.66
N ALA A 431 3.15 9.55 37.60
CA ALA A 431 4.19 10.53 37.73
C ALA A 431 3.65 11.72 38.54
N PRO A 432 4.32 12.15 39.64
CA PRO A 432 3.84 13.27 40.41
C PRO A 432 3.74 14.47 39.47
N ALA A 433 2.54 15.07 39.41
CA ALA A 433 2.31 16.29 38.67
C ALA A 433 3.36 17.30 39.13
N ALA A 434 4.41 17.48 38.33
CA ALA A 434 5.44 18.47 38.61
C ALA A 434 4.68 19.79 38.73
N THR A 435 4.65 20.32 39.96
CA THR A 435 4.00 21.58 40.31
C THR A 435 4.34 22.59 39.23
N LYS A 436 3.33 22.96 38.42
CA LYS A 436 3.43 24.09 37.50
C LYS A 436 3.68 25.32 38.37
N LYS A 437 4.96 25.66 38.59
CA LYS A 437 5.33 27.00 39.02
C LYS A 437 4.84 27.92 37.92
N ALA A 438 3.80 28.69 38.23
CA ALA A 438 3.20 29.66 37.32
C ALA A 438 4.32 30.53 36.73
N ALA A 439 4.58 30.36 35.44
CA ALA A 439 5.41 31.29 34.70
C ALA A 439 4.65 32.61 34.63
N ARG A 440 5.24 33.64 35.24
CA ARG A 440 4.78 35.03 35.20
C ARG A 440 4.69 35.48 33.73
N PRO A 441 3.64 36.22 33.31
CA PRO A 441 3.49 36.60 31.91
C PRO A 441 4.64 37.54 31.50
N LEU A 442 5.39 37.16 30.48
CA LEU A 442 6.34 38.04 29.80
C LEU A 442 5.54 39.00 28.90
N LYS A 443 5.72 40.30 29.13
CA LYS A 443 5.20 41.38 28.28
C LYS A 443 5.77 41.24 26.85
N PRO A 444 4.99 41.50 25.79
CA PRO A 444 5.52 41.55 24.44
C PRO A 444 6.50 42.73 24.29
N ALA A 445 7.70 42.45 23.81
CA ALA A 445 8.65 43.49 23.39
C ALA A 445 8.21 44.05 22.03
N MET A 446 7.95 45.35 21.97
CA MET A 446 7.71 46.12 20.74
C MET A 446 8.95 46.07 19.84
N LEU A 447 8.79 45.53 18.63
CA LEU A 447 9.67 45.83 17.50
C LEU A 447 9.28 47.19 16.93
N LYS A 448 10.27 48.07 16.75
CA LYS A 448 10.13 49.42 16.19
C LYS A 448 9.83 49.35 14.69
N THR A 449 8.79 50.07 14.26
CA THR A 449 8.43 50.36 12.88
C THR A 449 9.36 51.42 12.27
N PRO A 450 9.78 51.32 11.00
CA PRO A 450 10.27 52.47 10.22
C PRO A 450 9.09 53.26 9.62
N ALA A 451 9.27 54.58 9.53
CA ALA A 451 8.27 55.57 9.14
C ALA A 451 7.71 55.44 7.71
N ALA A 452 6.52 56.00 7.55
CA ALA A 452 5.63 55.96 6.38
C ALA A 452 5.99 56.93 5.25
N LEU A 453 5.45 56.65 4.06
CA LEU A 453 4.99 57.65 3.09
C LEU A 453 3.58 57.25 2.59
N GLU A 454 2.69 58.25 2.58
CA GLU A 454 1.23 58.18 2.48
C GLU A 454 0.69 57.98 1.05
N MET A 455 -0.55 57.49 0.94
CA MET A 455 -1.54 57.99 -0.03
C MET A 455 -2.99 57.82 0.50
N PRO A 456 -3.95 58.70 0.12
CA PRO A 456 -5.08 59.06 0.99
C PRO A 456 -6.47 58.49 0.60
N SER A 457 -7.29 58.34 1.66
CA SER A 457 -8.74 58.56 1.84
C SER A 457 -9.81 58.00 0.86
N THR A 458 -10.50 56.94 1.30
CA THR A 458 -11.98 56.75 1.56
C THR A 458 -13.02 57.78 1.04
N PRO A 459 -14.36 57.50 1.07
CA PRO A 459 -15.14 56.24 1.29
C PRO A 459 -16.41 56.07 0.39
N VAL A 460 -17.18 54.99 0.61
CA VAL A 460 -18.64 54.96 0.96
C VAL A 460 -19.46 53.85 0.26
N ALA A 461 -19.99 52.97 1.13
CA ALA A 461 -21.31 52.32 1.27
C ALA A 461 -22.14 51.72 0.11
N ALA A 462 -22.93 50.73 0.53
CA ALA A 462 -23.82 49.82 -0.18
C ALA A 462 -25.11 50.45 -0.72
N GLU A 463 -25.68 49.88 -1.80
CA GLU A 463 -27.03 49.26 -1.82
C GLU A 463 -27.33 48.55 -3.16
N ALA A 464 -28.44 47.83 -3.19
CA ALA A 464 -28.76 46.70 -4.07
C ALA A 464 -29.52 47.03 -5.39
N VAL A 465 -29.75 45.96 -6.18
CA VAL A 465 -30.99 45.59 -6.90
C VAL A 465 -30.94 45.47 -8.45
N LYS A 466 -31.49 44.32 -8.90
CA LYS A 466 -32.23 43.94 -10.14
C LYS A 466 -31.53 43.42 -11.39
N LEU A 467 -31.83 42.14 -11.65
CA LEU A 467 -31.92 41.50 -12.97
C LEU A 467 -33.01 42.14 -13.84
N ALA A 468 -32.71 42.31 -15.13
CA ALA A 468 -33.64 42.09 -16.23
C ALA A 468 -32.88 41.89 -17.57
N GLY A 469 -33.29 40.92 -18.40
CA GLY A 469 -33.17 41.01 -19.85
C GLY A 469 -32.58 39.79 -20.58
N LYS A 470 -33.47 38.96 -21.16
CA LYS A 470 -33.19 37.94 -22.19
C LYS A 470 -32.57 38.54 -23.46
N ARG A 471 -31.62 37.84 -24.10
CA ARG A 471 -31.65 37.58 -25.56
C ARG A 471 -30.70 36.44 -25.99
N LEU A 472 -31.21 35.55 -26.84
CA LEU A 472 -30.51 34.47 -27.53
C LEU A 472 -29.46 35.01 -28.52
N ALA A 473 -28.34 34.30 -28.69
CA ALA A 473 -27.64 34.21 -29.98
C ALA A 473 -26.69 33.00 -30.09
N LYS A 474 -27.08 32.08 -31.00
CA LYS A 474 -26.28 31.24 -31.92
C LYS A 474 -24.86 30.80 -31.53
N THR A 475 -24.71 29.49 -31.40
CA THR A 475 -23.48 28.72 -31.61
C THR A 475 -23.08 28.73 -33.08
N THR A 476 -21.87 29.21 -33.38
CA THR A 476 -21.12 28.88 -34.61
C THR A 476 -19.74 28.38 -34.25
N ARG A 477 -19.45 27.17 -34.75
CA ARG A 477 -18.20 26.43 -34.65
C ARG A 477 -17.20 27.05 -35.62
N ALA A 478 -16.06 27.54 -35.12
CA ALA A 478 -14.92 27.89 -35.95
C ALA A 478 -13.65 27.35 -35.27
N GLY A 479 -12.97 26.43 -35.97
CA GLY A 479 -11.69 25.90 -35.56
C GLY A 479 -10.57 26.91 -35.79
N LEU A 480 -9.58 26.88 -34.92
CA LEU A 480 -8.28 27.50 -35.18
C LEU A 480 -7.17 26.46 -35.04
N LYS A 481 -6.29 26.52 -36.04
CA LYS A 481 -5.19 25.63 -36.36
C LYS A 481 -4.03 25.78 -35.37
N SER A 482 -3.34 24.68 -35.10
CA SER A 482 -1.95 24.68 -34.64
C SER A 482 -1.12 23.86 -35.63
N THR A 483 -0.03 24.49 -36.08
CA THR A 483 0.92 24.11 -37.12
C THR A 483 2.02 23.23 -36.56
N VAL A 484 2.34 22.09 -37.21
CA VAL A 484 3.73 21.67 -37.48
C VAL A 484 3.75 20.82 -38.75
N ALA A 485 4.66 21.18 -39.67
CA ALA A 485 4.86 20.57 -40.97
C ALA A 485 5.67 19.27 -40.91
N ALA A 486 5.33 18.31 -41.77
CA ALA A 486 6.22 17.23 -42.20
C ALA A 486 6.03 17.06 -43.71
N GLY A 487 7.13 17.23 -44.45
CA GLY A 487 7.14 17.30 -45.91
C GLY A 487 7.05 15.94 -46.59
N GLU A 488 6.30 15.90 -47.68
CA GLU A 488 6.45 14.95 -48.78
C GLU A 488 7.40 15.52 -49.82
N ALA A 489 8.45 14.77 -50.17
CA ALA A 489 8.99 14.69 -51.53
C ALA A 489 10.02 13.56 -51.58
N VAL A 490 9.78 12.57 -52.44
CA VAL A 490 10.63 12.16 -53.58
C VAL A 490 10.22 10.73 -53.95
N ALA A 491 9.47 10.59 -55.05
CA ALA A 491 9.24 9.35 -55.76
C ALA A 491 9.22 9.62 -57.28
N LYS A 492 10.34 9.32 -57.93
CA LYS A 492 10.62 9.06 -59.36
C LYS A 492 12.15 9.06 -59.43
N GLU A 493 12.87 8.15 -60.07
CA GLU A 493 12.65 7.26 -61.21
C GLU A 493 13.87 6.30 -61.18
N LEU A 494 13.72 5.03 -61.57
CA LEU A 494 14.71 4.23 -62.33
C LEU A 494 14.25 2.76 -62.39
N SER A 495 14.30 2.25 -63.62
CA SER A 495 13.85 0.96 -64.14
C SER A 495 14.94 -0.12 -64.15
N ASP A 496 14.48 -1.39 -64.19
CA ASP A 496 15.12 -2.63 -64.66
C ASP A 496 16.39 -3.13 -63.91
N THR A 497 16.51 -4.36 -63.39
CA THR A 497 16.31 -5.69 -64.01
C THR A 497 16.39 -6.80 -62.93
N ALA A 498 15.75 -7.94 -63.22
CA ALA A 498 16.10 -9.34 -62.91
C ALA A 498 16.07 -9.96 -61.48
N ASP A 499 15.30 -11.06 -61.44
CA ASP A 499 15.37 -12.32 -60.70
C ASP A 499 14.95 -12.52 -59.21
N LYS A 500 14.12 -13.56 -59.06
CA LYS A 500 13.50 -14.19 -57.87
C LYS A 500 14.53 -15.05 -57.09
N PRO A 501 14.33 -15.47 -55.79
CA PRO A 501 13.13 -16.21 -55.35
C PRO A 501 12.60 -16.05 -53.91
N VAL A 502 11.29 -16.30 -53.83
CA VAL A 502 10.40 -16.92 -52.80
C VAL A 502 10.97 -17.29 -51.43
N VAL A 503 10.35 -16.77 -50.34
CA VAL A 503 9.90 -17.51 -49.13
C VAL A 503 8.65 -16.81 -48.55
N GLY A 504 7.63 -17.59 -48.15
CA GLY A 504 6.27 -17.15 -47.84
C GLY A 504 6.05 -16.38 -46.53
N LYS A 505 5.02 -15.53 -46.52
CA LYS A 505 4.46 -14.84 -45.33
C LYS A 505 3.34 -15.68 -44.71
N PRO A 506 3.29 -15.87 -43.38
CA PRO A 506 2.12 -16.41 -42.72
C PRO A 506 0.99 -15.37 -42.61
N LEU A 507 -0.23 -15.88 -42.79
CA LEU A 507 -1.52 -15.18 -42.77
C LEU A 507 -1.84 -14.62 -41.36
N LEU A 508 -2.07 -13.31 -41.24
CA LEU A 508 -2.76 -12.71 -40.10
C LEU A 508 -4.26 -12.66 -40.42
N VAL A 509 -5.04 -13.44 -39.68
CA VAL A 509 -6.52 -13.40 -39.74
C VAL A 509 -6.99 -12.15 -39.00
N ALA A 510 -7.46 -11.16 -39.74
CA ALA A 510 -8.10 -9.98 -39.21
C ALA A 510 -9.56 -10.28 -38.83
N VAL A 511 -9.88 -10.29 -37.55
CA VAL A 511 -11.27 -10.31 -37.07
C VAL A 511 -11.81 -8.88 -37.16
N LYS A 512 -12.79 -8.67 -38.06
CA LYS A 512 -13.54 -7.41 -38.21
C LYS A 512 -14.41 -7.20 -36.97
N ASN A 513 -14.12 -6.13 -36.21
CA ASN A 513 -15.03 -5.62 -35.19
C ASN A 513 -16.14 -4.80 -35.88
N THR A 514 -17.38 -5.31 -35.85
CA THR A 514 -18.56 -4.56 -36.28
C THR A 514 -19.14 -3.83 -35.07
N ALA A 515 -19.02 -2.50 -35.08
CA ALA A 515 -19.63 -1.63 -34.08
C ALA A 515 -21.14 -1.50 -34.38
N VAL A 516 -21.98 -1.96 -33.44
CA VAL A 516 -23.42 -1.72 -33.46
C VAL A 516 -23.72 -0.47 -32.63
N LYS A 517 -24.49 0.44 -33.22
CA LYS A 517 -24.91 1.75 -32.68
C LYS A 517 -26.08 1.54 -31.69
N PRO A 518 -26.14 2.22 -30.53
CA PRO A 518 -27.30 2.10 -29.64
C PRO A 518 -28.42 3.05 -30.07
N GLU A 519 -29.65 2.55 -30.08
CA GLU A 519 -30.90 3.34 -30.18
C GLU A 519 -31.48 3.66 -28.79
N PRO A 520 -32.28 4.73 -28.64
CA PRO A 520 -32.66 5.28 -27.35
C PRO A 520 -33.86 4.56 -26.71
N VAL A 521 -33.82 4.43 -25.38
CA VAL A 521 -34.92 3.87 -24.57
C VAL A 521 -35.94 4.98 -24.26
N ALA A 522 -37.21 4.71 -24.55
CA ALA A 522 -38.35 5.53 -24.17
C ALA A 522 -39.00 5.00 -22.88
N ASP A 523 -39.43 5.93 -22.03
CA ASP A 523 -40.19 5.73 -20.79
C ASP A 523 -41.55 5.05 -21.03
N VAL A 524 -41.92 4.09 -20.17
CA VAL A 524 -43.32 3.77 -19.86
C VAL A 524 -43.44 3.38 -18.38
N ILE A 525 -44.39 4.05 -17.71
CA ILE A 525 -44.81 3.91 -16.30
C ILE A 525 -45.99 2.92 -16.20
N ALA A 526 -46.14 2.31 -15.00
CA ALA A 526 -47.32 1.58 -14.44
C ALA A 526 -47.40 0.08 -14.79
N THR A 527 -47.80 -0.86 -13.91
CA THR A 527 -48.63 -0.83 -12.69
C THR A 527 -48.41 -2.15 -11.91
N ALA A 528 -48.60 -2.12 -10.59
CA ALA A 528 -48.58 -3.29 -9.71
C ALA A 528 -49.94 -4.02 -9.66
N THR A 529 -49.93 -5.36 -9.53
CA THR A 529 -50.99 -6.15 -8.85
C THR A 529 -50.53 -7.58 -8.51
N THR A 530 -50.32 -7.80 -7.20
CA THR A 530 -50.80 -8.89 -6.34
C THR A 530 -51.10 -10.31 -6.86
N GLN A 531 -50.37 -11.28 -6.26
CA GLN A 531 -50.87 -12.48 -5.52
C GLN A 531 -51.04 -13.86 -6.24
N PRO A 532 -51.03 -15.00 -5.48
CA PRO A 532 -49.99 -16.02 -5.58
C PRO A 532 -50.52 -17.41 -5.99
N VAL A 533 -49.63 -18.38 -6.24
CA VAL A 533 -49.99 -19.79 -6.39
C VAL A 533 -49.19 -20.68 -5.44
N SER A 534 -49.96 -21.53 -4.76
CA SER A 534 -49.67 -22.40 -3.64
C SER A 534 -49.45 -23.87 -4.06
N THR A 535 -48.46 -24.51 -3.40
CA THR A 535 -48.38 -25.93 -2.90
C THR A 535 -48.56 -27.13 -3.87
N PRO A 536 -48.17 -28.39 -3.51
CA PRO A 536 -47.68 -28.97 -2.23
C PRO A 536 -46.38 -29.82 -2.31
N VAL A 537 -45.56 -29.87 -1.24
CA VAL A 537 -45.37 -30.94 -0.22
C VAL A 537 -45.05 -32.36 -0.74
N ALA A 538 -43.84 -32.85 -0.41
CA ALA A 538 -43.60 -34.24 0.02
C ALA A 538 -42.43 -34.28 1.02
N THR A 539 -42.74 -34.79 2.21
CA THR A 539 -41.92 -34.91 3.41
C THR A 539 -41.36 -36.33 3.49
N ILE A 540 -40.07 -36.53 3.75
CA ILE A 540 -39.58 -37.69 4.54
C ILE A 540 -38.41 -37.22 5.41
N ALA A 541 -38.60 -37.30 6.72
CA ALA A 541 -37.60 -37.17 7.76
C ALA A 541 -37.28 -38.57 8.30
N THR A 542 -36.01 -38.89 8.56
CA THR A 542 -35.62 -39.96 9.50
C THR A 542 -34.18 -39.77 9.99
N THR A 543 -34.04 -39.61 11.30
CA THR A 543 -32.90 -39.91 12.19
C THR A 543 -33.45 -39.94 13.63
N PRO A 544 -32.78 -40.50 14.67
CA PRO A 544 -31.51 -41.26 14.75
C PRO A 544 -31.51 -42.47 15.74
N ALA A 545 -30.31 -43.06 15.94
CA ALA A 545 -29.75 -43.73 17.14
C ALA A 545 -29.82 -45.29 17.24
N PRO A 546 -29.10 -45.95 18.17
CA PRO A 546 -27.64 -45.92 18.49
C PRO A 546 -27.04 -47.33 18.66
N VAL A 547 -25.71 -47.51 18.65
CA VAL A 547 -25.06 -48.72 19.22
C VAL A 547 -23.68 -48.38 19.84
N ALA A 548 -23.56 -48.60 21.15
CA ALA A 548 -22.31 -48.76 21.93
C ALA A 548 -21.77 -50.19 21.73
N GLY A 549 -20.51 -50.60 21.97
CA GLY A 549 -19.31 -50.04 22.56
C GLY A 549 -18.27 -51.19 22.65
N ALA A 550 -17.01 -50.90 22.99
CA ALA A 550 -16.09 -51.82 23.68
C ALA A 550 -14.78 -51.11 24.06
N GLU A 551 -14.37 -51.31 25.32
CA GLU A 551 -13.21 -50.77 26.04
C GLU A 551 -11.87 -51.50 25.74
N ALA A 552 -10.75 -50.80 26.02
CA ALA A 552 -9.55 -51.22 26.79
C ALA A 552 -8.33 -50.35 26.36
N ALA A 553 -7.73 -49.51 27.23
CA ALA A 553 -6.56 -49.78 28.11
C ALA A 553 -5.33 -50.31 27.32
N SER A 554 -4.06 -49.88 27.47
CA SER A 554 -3.31 -49.07 28.43
C SER A 554 -1.93 -48.70 27.80
N ASP A 555 -1.18 -47.86 28.52
CA ASP A 555 0.30 -47.77 28.58
C ASP A 555 1.13 -47.07 27.49
N THR A 556 1.51 -45.84 27.85
CA THR A 556 2.80 -45.18 27.59
C THR A 556 3.99 -46.04 28.03
N PRO A 557 5.18 -45.87 27.41
CA PRO A 557 6.22 -45.13 28.14
C PRO A 557 7.12 -44.21 27.28
N VAL A 558 7.54 -43.12 27.92
CA VAL A 558 8.62 -42.17 27.59
C VAL A 558 9.99 -42.84 27.72
N PRO A 559 11.02 -42.42 26.95
CA PRO A 559 12.32 -42.03 27.57
C PRO A 559 13.03 -40.87 26.79
N PRO A 560 14.20 -40.35 27.21
CA PRO A 560 14.28 -39.17 28.07
C PRO A 560 15.11 -38.01 27.48
N GLU A 561 14.95 -36.83 28.09
CA GLU A 561 15.88 -35.69 27.97
C GLU A 561 17.30 -36.06 28.42
N LYS A 562 18.30 -35.52 27.70
CA LYS A 562 19.66 -35.31 28.22
C LYS A 562 20.06 -33.85 28.09
N SER A 563 20.54 -33.35 29.21
CA SER A 563 21.13 -32.05 29.49
C SER A 563 22.59 -31.95 28.98
N ALA A 564 22.96 -30.72 28.59
CA ALA A 564 24.27 -30.05 28.67
C ALA A 564 25.51 -30.66 28.00
N ALA A 565 25.99 -29.95 26.96
CA ALA A 565 27.35 -29.39 26.86
C ALA A 565 27.31 -28.14 25.96
#